data_AF-A0A9E4JA45-F1
#
_entry.id   AF-A0A9E4JA45-F1
#
_cell.length_a   1.000
_cell.length_b   1.000
_cell.length_c   1.000
_cell.angle_alpha   90.00
_cell.angle_beta   90.00
_cell.angle_gamma   90.00
#
_symmetry.space_group_name_H-M   'P 1'
#
loop_
_entity.id
_entity.type
_entity.pdbx_description
1 polymer ?
#
loop_
_entity_poly.entity_id
_entity_poly.type
_entity_poly.pdbx_seq_one_letter_code
_entity_poly.pdbx_strand_id
1 'polypeptide(L)'
;MKQKVGKQNGGRIALSALALFASACEPGTGGRPITFTLALSSASVAQGAPHGRFVTHTGWEVTIEEACIAVGPVYFFAGASHLQQAARVRGVAERLSTLLWPRAHAHPGDTHFRGGEVRGEWLGQVALDALAPAATPLGDQNGLAGAVGSFSLRLDPPGGPLIDDPCLRGHHAWAHGTASKDGAQIAFEGGLDIAAVGTNRRVDGLPLVGAFEDGTAVVIAVRPSVWFDQAEFDSLVKKAPSGRWQITPESQVHRAWFIGARANGAFVGEVTGPQVR
;
A
#
# COMPACT_ATOMS: atom_id res chain seq x y z
N MET A 1 -92.72 -2.39 -35.06
CA MET A 1 -91.77 -3.31 -34.39
C MET A 1 -90.67 -3.64 -35.40
N LYS A 2 -89.41 -3.33 -35.05
CA LYS A 2 -88.13 -4.04 -35.36
C LYS A 2 -87.87 -4.49 -36.83
N GLN A 3 -86.68 -4.40 -37.45
CA GLN A 3 -85.31 -4.10 -37.02
C GLN A 3 -84.44 -3.86 -38.27
N LYS A 4 -83.31 -3.18 -38.06
CA LYS A 4 -82.35 -2.65 -39.05
C LYS A 4 -81.51 -3.71 -39.78
N VAL A 5 -81.17 -3.40 -41.03
CA VAL A 5 -80.13 -4.02 -41.86
C VAL A 5 -78.74 -3.67 -41.29
N GLY A 6 -77.93 -4.70 -41.01
CA GLY A 6 -76.57 -4.59 -40.49
C GLY A 6 -75.52 -4.87 -41.56
N LYS A 7 -74.57 -3.93 -41.69
CA LYS A 7 -73.48 -3.84 -42.66
C LYS A 7 -72.28 -4.69 -42.20
N GLN A 8 -71.81 -5.63 -43.02
CA GLN A 8 -70.56 -6.37 -42.78
C GLN A 8 -69.34 -5.51 -43.15
N ASN A 9 -68.52 -5.17 -42.17
CA ASN A 9 -67.17 -4.63 -42.38
C ASN A 9 -66.15 -5.70 -42.01
N GLY A 10 -65.42 -6.20 -43.02
CA GLY A 10 -64.21 -7.00 -42.83
C GLY A 10 -63.06 -6.11 -42.37
N GLY A 11 -62.76 -6.15 -41.07
CA GLY A 11 -61.60 -5.52 -40.46
C GLY A 11 -60.52 -6.56 -40.19
N ARG A 12 -59.40 -6.43 -40.88
CA ARG A 12 -58.20 -7.26 -40.78
C ARG A 12 -57.70 -7.35 -39.32
N ILE A 13 -57.60 -8.57 -38.79
CA ILE A 13 -56.88 -8.88 -37.56
C ILE A 13 -55.39 -8.78 -37.89
N ALA A 14 -54.75 -7.67 -37.54
CA ALA A 14 -53.30 -7.56 -37.52
C ALA A 14 -52.79 -8.24 -36.24
N LEU A 15 -52.30 -9.47 -36.36
CA LEU A 15 -51.44 -10.11 -35.37
C LEU A 15 -50.21 -9.20 -35.18
N SER A 16 -50.19 -8.42 -34.11
CA SER A 16 -48.96 -7.76 -33.66
C SER A 16 -48.11 -8.83 -32.99
N ALA A 17 -47.22 -9.41 -33.79
CA ALA A 17 -46.25 -10.39 -33.34
C ALA A 17 -45.33 -9.75 -32.30
N LEU A 18 -45.26 -10.45 -31.18
CA LEU A 18 -44.36 -10.33 -30.06
C LEU A 18 -42.91 -10.13 -30.53
N ALA A 19 -42.43 -8.88 -30.52
CA ALA A 19 -41.01 -8.56 -30.62
C ALA A 19 -40.52 -8.02 -29.28
N LEU A 20 -40.57 -8.87 -28.25
CA LEU A 20 -39.68 -8.75 -27.11
C LEU A 20 -38.29 -9.11 -27.61
N PHE A 21 -37.65 -8.13 -28.25
CA PHE A 21 -36.21 -8.18 -28.46
C PHE A 21 -35.59 -8.36 -27.09
N ALA A 22 -34.98 -9.52 -26.91
CA ALA A 22 -34.02 -9.78 -25.87
C ALA A 22 -33.03 -8.60 -25.87
N SER A 23 -33.18 -7.68 -24.91
CA SER A 23 -32.04 -6.99 -24.35
C SER A 23 -31.22 -8.07 -23.63
N ALA A 24 -30.53 -8.87 -24.44
CA ALA A 24 -29.50 -9.76 -24.00
C ALA A 24 -28.56 -8.91 -23.16
N CYS A 25 -28.40 -9.29 -21.90
CA CYS A 25 -27.39 -8.75 -21.01
C CYS A 25 -26.08 -8.67 -21.81
N GLU A 26 -25.55 -7.46 -22.04
CA GLU A 26 -24.15 -7.33 -22.38
C GLU A 26 -23.36 -7.95 -21.22
N PRO A 27 -22.62 -9.04 -21.43
CA PRO A 27 -21.79 -9.59 -20.38
C PRO A 27 -20.60 -8.65 -20.20
N GLY A 28 -20.61 -7.85 -19.14
CA GLY A 28 -19.37 -7.21 -18.70
C GLY A 28 -19.53 -5.81 -18.14
N THR A 29 -20.14 -5.67 -16.96
CA THR A 29 -19.82 -4.55 -16.06
C THR A 29 -18.47 -4.76 -15.35
N GLY A 30 -17.85 -5.94 -15.51
CA GLY A 30 -16.48 -6.21 -15.10
C GLY A 30 -15.53 -5.67 -16.17
N GLY A 31 -14.54 -4.86 -15.77
CA GLY A 31 -13.50 -4.38 -16.66
C GLY A 31 -12.78 -5.51 -17.42
N ARG A 32 -11.97 -5.17 -18.42
CA ARG A 32 -11.18 -6.16 -19.17
C ARG A 32 -10.20 -6.86 -18.23
N PRO A 33 -10.25 -8.19 -18.06
CA PRO A 33 -9.29 -8.90 -17.22
C PRO A 33 -7.90 -8.83 -17.84
N ILE A 34 -6.89 -8.79 -16.98
CA ILE A 34 -5.47 -8.79 -17.36
C ILE A 34 -4.64 -9.67 -16.43
N THR A 35 -3.42 -9.97 -16.86
CA THR A 35 -2.36 -10.52 -16.02
C THR A 35 -1.20 -9.53 -15.89
N PHE A 36 -0.76 -9.28 -14.65
CA PHE A 36 0.40 -8.44 -14.34
C PHE A 36 1.34 -9.16 -13.37
N THR A 37 2.63 -8.80 -13.34
CA THR A 37 3.58 -9.39 -12.38
C THR A 37 3.76 -8.48 -11.17
N LEU A 38 3.86 -9.05 -9.98
CA LEU A 38 4.16 -8.33 -8.75
C LEU A 38 5.51 -8.77 -8.16
N ALA A 39 6.29 -7.82 -7.65
CA ALA A 39 7.48 -8.09 -6.84
C ALA A 39 7.58 -7.13 -5.65
N LEU A 40 8.24 -7.58 -4.58
CA LEU A 40 8.63 -6.73 -3.46
C LEU A 40 10.14 -6.46 -3.50
N SER A 41 10.59 -5.29 -3.06
CA SER A 41 12.02 -4.95 -3.02
C SER A 41 12.36 -4.09 -1.81
N SER A 42 13.66 -3.84 -1.62
CA SER A 42 14.18 -2.82 -0.71
C SER A 42 14.51 -1.55 -1.50
N ALA A 43 13.96 -0.41 -1.08
CA ALA A 43 14.35 0.88 -1.62
C ALA A 43 15.62 1.39 -0.93
N SER A 44 16.64 1.70 -1.72
CA SER A 44 17.81 2.43 -1.24
C SER A 44 17.51 3.92 -1.09
N VAL A 45 18.11 4.56 -0.08
CA VAL A 45 17.94 5.99 0.24
C VAL A 45 18.61 6.89 -0.81
N ALA A 46 19.64 6.40 -1.50
CA ALA A 46 20.30 7.07 -2.61
C ALA A 46 20.95 6.04 -3.55
N GLN A 47 21.01 6.34 -4.85
CA GLN A 47 21.72 5.51 -5.82
C GLN A 47 23.19 5.34 -5.40
N GLY A 48 23.60 4.11 -5.11
CA GLY A 48 24.97 3.78 -4.67
C GLY A 48 25.23 3.86 -3.17
N ALA A 49 24.26 4.28 -2.34
CA ALA A 49 24.40 4.17 -0.89
C ALA A 49 24.19 2.72 -0.43
N PRO A 50 24.95 2.24 0.59
CA PRO A 50 24.70 0.93 1.18
C PRO A 50 23.26 0.82 1.70
N HIS A 51 22.56 -0.26 1.33
CA HIS A 51 21.24 -0.56 1.89
C HIS A 51 21.34 -0.64 3.43
N GLY A 52 20.37 -0.06 4.12
CA GLY A 52 20.34 -0.07 5.59
C GLY A 52 21.13 1.04 6.28
N ARG A 53 21.85 1.93 5.57
CA ARG A 53 22.50 3.11 6.18
C ARG A 53 21.73 4.40 5.91
N PHE A 54 21.43 5.17 6.95
CA PHE A 54 20.74 6.46 6.84
C PHE A 54 20.97 7.34 8.08
N VAL A 55 20.60 8.61 7.97
CA VAL A 55 20.55 9.56 9.09
C VAL A 55 19.10 9.82 9.44
N THR A 56 18.74 9.69 10.71
CA THR A 56 17.39 9.97 11.21
C THR A 56 17.16 11.48 11.34
N HIS A 57 15.90 11.92 11.39
CA HIS A 57 15.59 13.32 11.68
C HIS A 57 16.07 13.78 13.07
N THR A 58 16.21 12.84 14.01
CA THR A 58 16.77 13.04 15.35
C THR A 58 18.30 13.12 15.35
N GLY A 59 18.97 12.98 14.21
CA GLY A 59 20.41 13.14 14.04
C GLY A 59 21.26 11.89 14.31
N TRP A 60 20.65 10.70 14.37
CA TRP A 60 21.38 9.44 14.51
C TRP A 60 21.83 8.92 13.15
N GLU A 61 23.11 8.58 13.02
CA GLU A 61 23.58 7.73 11.93
C GLU A 61 23.25 6.27 12.26
N VAL A 62 22.38 5.66 11.48
CA VAL A 62 21.92 4.28 11.68
C VAL A 62 22.48 3.39 10.58
N THR A 63 22.99 2.23 10.97
CA THR A 63 23.31 1.10 10.09
C THR A 63 22.51 -0.10 10.57
N ILE A 64 21.56 -0.54 9.75
CA ILE A 64 20.78 -1.76 9.97
C ILE A 64 21.56 -2.93 9.37
N GLU A 65 21.72 -3.99 10.15
CA GLU A 65 22.41 -5.22 9.73
C GLU A 65 21.41 -6.33 9.39
N GLU A 66 20.22 -6.30 10.00
CA GLU A 66 19.10 -7.19 9.72
C GLU A 66 17.80 -6.38 9.79
N ALA A 67 16.93 -6.51 8.77
CA ALA A 67 15.58 -5.97 8.81
C ALA A 67 14.62 -6.87 8.03
N CYS A 68 13.62 -7.41 8.72
CA CYS A 68 12.61 -8.30 8.18
C CYS A 68 11.22 -7.75 8.45
N ILE A 69 10.28 -7.95 7.53
CA ILE A 69 8.89 -7.54 7.71
C ILE A 69 7.92 -8.48 6.99
N ALA A 70 6.82 -8.86 7.67
CA ALA A 70 5.72 -9.58 7.06
C ALA A 70 4.84 -8.60 6.28
N VAL A 71 4.73 -8.80 4.96
CA VAL A 71 4.00 -7.91 4.05
C VAL A 71 2.94 -8.71 3.30
N GLY A 72 1.74 -8.14 3.23
CA GLY A 72 0.61 -8.68 2.48
C GLY A 72 -0.61 -8.92 3.38
N PRO A 73 -1.82 -9.03 2.81
CA PRO A 73 -2.21 -8.82 1.41
C PRO A 73 -1.95 -7.41 0.84
N VAL A 74 -2.00 -7.26 -0.49
CA VAL A 74 -1.87 -6.01 -1.24
C VAL A 74 -3.08 -5.81 -2.17
N TYR A 75 -3.61 -4.59 -2.22
CA TYR A 75 -4.74 -4.20 -3.06
C TYR A 75 -4.42 -2.96 -3.88
N PHE A 76 -4.73 -2.98 -5.17
CA PHE A 76 -4.49 -1.88 -6.11
C PHE A 76 -5.81 -1.20 -6.48
N PHE A 77 -5.81 0.13 -6.56
CA PHE A 77 -7.04 0.88 -6.73
C PHE A 77 -6.94 1.95 -7.83
N ALA A 78 -8.08 2.19 -8.50
CA ALA A 78 -8.20 3.24 -9.51
C ALA A 78 -8.10 4.66 -8.92
N GLY A 79 -8.54 4.85 -7.67
CA GLY A 79 -8.56 6.15 -7.01
C GLY A 79 -7.15 6.67 -6.68
N ALA A 80 -6.99 7.98 -6.75
CA ALA A 80 -5.77 8.66 -6.34
C ALA A 80 -5.56 8.56 -4.82
N SER A 81 -4.30 8.51 -4.38
CA SER A 81 -3.98 8.55 -2.96
C SER A 81 -4.41 9.86 -2.30
N HIS A 82 -4.68 9.83 -0.99
CA HIS A 82 -4.92 11.04 -0.20
C HIS A 82 -3.78 12.04 -0.30
N LEU A 83 -2.53 11.55 -0.41
CA LEU A 83 -1.35 12.39 -0.63
C LEU A 83 -1.40 13.13 -1.97
N GLN A 84 -1.79 12.45 -3.05
CA GLN A 84 -1.95 13.08 -4.37
C GLN A 84 -3.09 14.09 -4.37
N GLN A 85 -4.22 13.77 -3.72
CA GLN A 85 -5.36 14.66 -3.61
C GLN A 85 -4.98 15.93 -2.83
N ALA A 86 -4.30 15.79 -1.69
CA ALA A 86 -3.82 16.91 -0.88
C ALA A 86 -2.79 17.77 -1.64
N ALA A 87 -1.88 17.17 -2.41
CA ALA A 87 -0.91 17.90 -3.22
C ALA A 87 -1.60 18.74 -4.33
N ARG A 88 -2.63 18.20 -4.99
CA ARG A 88 -3.42 18.93 -5.99
C ARG A 88 -4.15 20.13 -5.38
N VAL A 89 -4.81 19.93 -4.23
CA VAL A 89 -5.51 21.02 -3.52
C VAL A 89 -4.52 22.08 -3.05
N ARG A 90 -3.35 21.68 -2.50
CA ARG A 90 -2.28 22.61 -2.12
C ARG A 90 -1.75 23.41 -3.31
N GLY A 91 -1.54 22.81 -4.47
CA GLY A 91 -1.07 23.55 -5.65
C GLY A 91 -2.04 24.62 -6.15
N VAL A 92 -3.35 24.37 -6.03
CA VAL A 92 -4.39 25.36 -6.38
C VAL A 92 -4.58 26.40 -5.26
N ALA A 93 -4.62 25.96 -4.01
CA ALA A 93 -4.79 26.82 -2.85
C ALA A 93 -3.56 27.71 -2.61
N GLU A 94 -2.33 27.24 -2.80
CA GLU A 94 -1.12 28.06 -2.70
C GLU A 94 -1.11 29.17 -3.75
N ARG A 95 -1.55 28.90 -4.99
CA ARG A 95 -1.69 29.94 -6.03
C ARG A 95 -2.68 31.04 -5.65
N LEU A 96 -3.67 30.74 -4.80
CA LEU A 96 -4.70 31.69 -4.36
C LEU A 96 -4.40 32.30 -2.97
N SER A 97 -3.73 31.57 -2.08
CA SER A 97 -3.50 31.95 -0.67
C SER A 97 -2.22 32.75 -0.44
N THR A 98 -1.26 32.73 -1.38
CA THR A 98 -0.08 33.64 -1.33
C THR A 98 -0.45 35.12 -1.38
N LEU A 99 -1.71 35.45 -1.68
CA LEU A 99 -2.19 36.83 -1.73
C LEU A 99 -2.82 37.33 -0.42
N LEU A 100 -3.31 36.45 0.48
CA LEU A 100 -4.26 36.91 1.51
C LEU A 100 -4.09 36.37 2.94
N TRP A 101 -3.44 35.24 3.23
CA TRP A 101 -3.38 34.75 4.62
C TRP A 101 -2.14 33.93 5.03
N PRO A 102 -1.70 34.02 6.29
CA PRO A 102 -0.71 33.12 6.88
C PRO A 102 -1.21 31.67 6.90
N ARG A 103 -0.33 30.74 6.51
CA ARG A 103 -0.60 29.30 6.40
C ARG A 103 -0.92 28.69 7.78
N ALA A 104 -2.06 28.03 7.90
CA ALA A 104 -2.37 27.12 9.01
C ALA A 104 -2.32 25.66 8.51
N HIS A 105 -1.48 24.82 9.13
CA HIS A 105 -1.42 23.39 8.87
C HIS A 105 -2.48 22.65 9.69
N ALA A 106 -3.71 22.56 9.16
CA ALA A 106 -4.69 21.62 9.69
C ALA A 106 -4.57 20.27 8.95
N HIS A 107 -4.35 19.19 9.69
CA HIS A 107 -4.44 17.84 9.15
C HIS A 107 -5.92 17.47 8.97
N PRO A 108 -6.38 17.08 7.76
CA PRO A 108 -7.74 16.60 7.59
C PRO A 108 -7.87 15.22 8.26
N GLY A 109 -8.48 15.20 9.46
CA GLY A 109 -8.92 13.98 10.13
C GLY A 109 -10.16 13.39 9.44
N ASP A 110 -10.26 12.07 9.49
CA ASP A 110 -11.48 11.27 9.25
C ASP A 110 -11.99 11.11 7.82
N THR A 111 -11.10 11.01 6.83
CA THR A 111 -11.46 10.40 5.54
C THR A 111 -10.92 8.98 5.44
N HIS A 112 -11.75 7.99 5.78
CA HIS A 112 -11.47 6.60 5.43
C HIS A 112 -11.13 6.52 3.95
N PHE A 113 -9.95 6.00 3.62
CA PHE A 113 -9.52 5.85 2.23
C PHE A 113 -10.48 4.91 1.51
N ARG A 114 -11.25 5.44 0.55
CA ARG A 114 -12.28 4.68 -0.17
C ARG A 114 -11.73 3.89 -1.36
N GLY A 115 -10.48 4.12 -1.79
CA GLY A 115 -9.83 3.39 -2.89
C GLY A 115 -10.41 3.64 -4.27
N GLY A 116 -11.72 3.71 -4.40
CA GLY A 116 -12.40 3.53 -5.68
C GLY A 116 -12.46 2.03 -6.04
N GLU A 117 -12.54 1.75 -7.33
CA GLU A 117 -12.57 0.40 -7.87
C GLU A 117 -11.23 -0.33 -7.65
N VAL A 118 -11.30 -1.61 -7.25
CA VAL A 118 -10.13 -2.49 -7.15
C VAL A 118 -9.68 -2.88 -8.56
N ARG A 119 -8.42 -2.62 -8.90
CA ARG A 119 -7.79 -2.95 -10.18
C ARG A 119 -7.00 -4.26 -10.14
N GLY A 120 -6.67 -4.74 -8.95
CA GLY A 120 -5.98 -6.01 -8.76
C GLY A 120 -5.72 -6.24 -7.30
N GLU A 121 -5.39 -7.48 -6.96
CA GLU A 121 -5.08 -7.87 -5.60
C GLU A 121 -4.06 -9.00 -5.59
N TRP A 122 -3.26 -9.03 -4.53
CA TRP A 122 -2.45 -10.17 -4.14
C TRP A 122 -2.80 -10.52 -2.70
N LEU A 123 -3.38 -11.71 -2.50
CA LEU A 123 -3.89 -12.16 -1.21
C LEU A 123 -2.86 -12.90 -0.35
N GLY A 124 -1.64 -13.07 -0.87
CA GLY A 124 -0.55 -13.74 -0.16
C GLY A 124 0.06 -12.88 0.94
N GLN A 125 0.99 -13.50 1.65
CA GLN A 125 1.87 -12.87 2.62
C GLN A 125 3.29 -13.39 2.40
N VAL A 126 4.30 -12.57 2.64
CA VAL A 126 5.71 -12.95 2.56
C VAL A 126 6.51 -12.31 3.68
N ALA A 127 7.52 -13.02 4.20
CA ALA A 127 8.58 -12.44 4.99
C ALA A 127 9.60 -11.79 4.03
N LEU A 128 9.69 -10.46 4.06
CA LEU A 128 10.64 -9.72 3.23
C LEU A 128 11.87 -9.36 4.05
N ASP A 129 13.05 -9.77 3.58
CA ASP A 129 14.31 -9.14 3.96
C ASP A 129 14.39 -7.76 3.30
N ALA A 130 14.22 -6.72 4.11
CA ALA A 130 14.20 -5.34 3.67
C ALA A 130 15.60 -4.76 3.40
N LEU A 131 16.66 -5.56 3.49
CA LEU A 131 18.02 -5.21 3.07
C LEU A 131 18.47 -6.01 1.83
N ALA A 132 17.68 -6.98 1.38
CA ALA A 132 18.00 -7.77 0.20
C ALA A 132 18.13 -6.86 -1.05
N PRO A 133 19.22 -7.00 -1.83
CA PRO A 133 19.43 -6.16 -3.01
C PRO A 133 18.54 -6.56 -4.20
N ALA A 134 18.08 -7.81 -4.24
CA ALA A 134 17.22 -8.33 -5.29
C ALA A 134 15.75 -8.25 -4.88
N ALA A 135 14.88 -7.97 -5.86
CA ALA A 135 13.45 -8.03 -5.65
C ALA A 135 12.99 -9.50 -5.48
N THR A 136 12.06 -9.72 -4.56
CA THR A 136 11.36 -10.99 -4.34
C THR A 136 10.16 -11.05 -5.30
N PRO A 137 10.18 -11.92 -6.33
CA PRO A 137 9.04 -12.06 -7.22
C PRO A 137 7.88 -12.74 -6.50
N LEU A 138 6.67 -12.18 -6.64
CA LEU A 138 5.41 -12.75 -6.14
C LEU A 138 4.60 -13.44 -7.24
N GLY A 139 5.08 -13.39 -8.49
CA GLY A 139 4.50 -14.05 -9.65
C GLY A 139 3.37 -13.28 -10.30
N ASP A 140 2.66 -13.97 -11.18
CA ASP A 140 1.55 -13.44 -11.96
C ASP A 140 0.31 -13.23 -11.09
N GLN A 141 -0.32 -12.07 -11.25
CA GLN A 141 -1.52 -11.64 -10.55
C GLN A 141 -2.63 -11.32 -11.55
N ASN A 142 -3.86 -11.58 -11.15
CA ASN A 142 -5.03 -11.20 -11.92
C ASN A 142 -5.48 -9.78 -11.58
N GLY A 143 -5.88 -9.03 -12.60
CA GLY A 143 -6.38 -7.68 -12.42
C GLY A 143 -7.40 -7.28 -13.47
N LEU A 144 -7.80 -6.01 -13.42
CA LEU A 144 -8.64 -5.34 -14.40
C LEU A 144 -7.84 -4.22 -15.05
N ALA A 145 -7.90 -4.15 -16.37
CA ALA A 145 -7.24 -3.10 -17.13
C ALA A 145 -7.73 -1.70 -16.72
N GLY A 146 -6.85 -0.72 -16.86
CA GLY A 146 -7.19 0.70 -16.67
C GLY A 146 -6.24 1.43 -15.72
N ALA A 147 -6.57 2.68 -15.43
CA ALA A 147 -5.74 3.52 -14.57
C ALA A 147 -5.66 2.98 -13.14
N VAL A 148 -4.46 3.05 -12.57
CA VAL A 148 -4.18 2.84 -11.15
C VAL A 148 -3.65 4.14 -10.55
N GLY A 149 -4.15 4.50 -9.36
CA GLY A 149 -3.78 5.73 -8.67
C GLY A 149 -3.15 5.49 -7.29
N SER A 150 -3.42 4.33 -6.70
CA SER A 150 -2.93 3.99 -5.37
C SER A 150 -2.98 2.49 -5.08
N PHE A 151 -2.38 2.12 -3.96
CA PHE A 151 -2.48 0.78 -3.39
C PHE A 151 -2.59 0.86 -1.86
N SER A 152 -3.03 -0.25 -1.27
CA SER A 152 -2.94 -0.50 0.16
C SER A 152 -2.24 -1.82 0.39
N LEU A 153 -1.59 -1.96 1.54
CA LEU A 153 -1.07 -3.24 1.99
C LEU A 153 -1.38 -3.46 3.46
N ARG A 154 -1.28 -4.72 3.86
CA ARG A 154 -1.46 -5.14 5.25
C ARG A 154 -0.14 -5.58 5.86
N LEU A 155 -0.05 -5.31 7.15
CA LEU A 155 1.01 -5.74 8.08
C LEU A 155 0.35 -6.68 9.09
N ASP A 156 -0.24 -7.76 8.59
CA ASP A 156 -0.83 -8.79 9.42
C ASP A 156 0.28 -9.60 10.12
N PRO A 157 -0.01 -10.22 11.29
CA PRO A 157 0.95 -11.12 11.92
C PRO A 157 1.34 -12.24 10.96
N PRO A 158 2.54 -12.82 11.10
CA PRO A 158 2.96 -13.93 10.27
C PRO A 158 1.98 -15.10 10.42
N GLY A 159 1.41 -15.56 9.30
CA GLY A 159 0.46 -16.67 9.27
C GLY A 159 1.00 -17.90 8.53
N GLY A 160 0.44 -19.08 8.83
CA GLY A 160 0.78 -20.32 8.14
C GLY A 160 2.29 -20.60 8.16
N PRO A 161 2.94 -20.82 7.00
CA PRO A 161 4.38 -21.08 6.93
C PRO A 161 5.28 -19.97 7.50
N LEU A 162 4.78 -18.74 7.65
CA LEU A 162 5.58 -17.61 8.11
C LEU A 162 5.68 -17.52 9.64
N ILE A 163 4.91 -18.32 10.39
CA ILE A 163 4.91 -18.30 11.87
C ILE A 163 6.32 -18.56 12.42
N ASP A 164 7.01 -19.53 11.84
CA ASP A 164 8.36 -19.95 12.24
C ASP A 164 9.45 -19.38 11.33
N ASP A 165 9.14 -18.35 10.54
CA ASP A 165 10.13 -17.75 9.64
C ASP A 165 11.28 -17.13 10.44
N PRO A 166 12.53 -17.57 10.21
CA PRO A 166 13.68 -17.13 11.00
C PRO A 166 14.00 -15.64 10.81
N CYS A 167 13.60 -15.03 9.69
CA CYS A 167 13.74 -13.60 9.44
C CYS A 167 12.87 -12.80 10.43
N LEU A 168 11.64 -13.27 10.66
CA LEU A 168 10.64 -12.56 11.45
C LEU A 168 10.76 -12.81 12.95
N ARG A 169 11.36 -13.94 13.36
CA ARG A 169 11.58 -14.31 14.76
C ARG A 169 10.31 -14.22 15.62
N GLY A 170 9.17 -14.57 15.03
CA GLY A 170 7.86 -14.52 15.68
C GLY A 170 7.19 -13.15 15.77
N HIS A 171 7.74 -12.11 15.12
CA HIS A 171 7.21 -10.75 15.12
C HIS A 171 6.62 -10.34 13.76
N HIS A 172 5.88 -9.22 13.71
CA HIS A 172 5.44 -8.65 12.43
C HIS A 172 6.61 -8.07 11.64
N ALA A 173 7.57 -7.50 12.34
CA ALA A 173 8.86 -7.08 11.79
C ALA A 173 9.96 -7.31 12.83
N TRP A 174 11.18 -7.52 12.37
CA TRP A 174 12.37 -7.66 13.20
C TRP A 174 13.47 -6.77 12.65
N ALA A 175 14.25 -6.15 13.53
CA ALA A 175 15.42 -5.39 13.11
C ALA A 175 16.51 -5.41 14.17
N HIS A 176 17.77 -5.38 13.71
CA HIS A 176 18.89 -5.02 14.56
C HIS A 176 19.94 -4.22 13.78
N GLY A 177 20.76 -3.48 14.51
CA GLY A 177 21.81 -2.68 13.92
C GLY A 177 22.55 -1.86 14.95
N THR A 178 23.16 -0.78 14.48
CA THR A 178 23.91 0.17 15.29
C THR A 178 23.49 1.60 14.95
N ALA A 179 23.27 2.42 15.97
CA ALA A 179 23.02 3.85 15.84
C ALA A 179 24.15 4.64 16.52
N SER A 180 24.65 5.69 15.89
CA SER A 180 25.67 6.59 16.47
C SER A 180 25.30 8.06 16.37
N LYS A 181 25.58 8.82 17.43
CA LYS A 181 25.35 10.27 17.54
C LYS A 181 26.26 10.85 18.60
N ASP A 182 26.94 11.96 18.33
CA ASP A 182 27.77 12.70 19.29
C ASP A 182 28.79 11.82 20.07
N GLY A 183 29.39 10.84 19.39
CA GLY A 183 30.33 9.89 19.98
C GLY A 183 29.71 8.72 20.75
N ALA A 184 28.39 8.74 20.99
CA ALA A 184 27.67 7.58 21.51
C ALA A 184 27.43 6.55 20.40
N GLN A 185 27.48 5.26 20.77
CA GLN A 185 27.20 4.14 19.88
C GLN A 185 26.28 3.13 20.56
N ILE A 186 25.12 2.89 19.97
CA ILE A 186 24.04 2.06 20.51
C ILE A 186 23.81 0.91 19.53
N ALA A 187 24.34 -0.28 19.84
CA ALA A 187 23.93 -1.51 19.18
C ALA A 187 22.54 -1.90 19.71
N PHE A 188 21.56 -2.03 18.82
CA PHE A 188 20.16 -2.28 19.18
C PHE A 188 19.62 -3.52 18.49
N GLU A 189 18.55 -4.11 19.05
CA GLU A 189 17.75 -5.17 18.44
C GLU A 189 16.31 -5.13 18.95
N GLY A 190 15.35 -5.63 18.16
CA GLY A 190 14.02 -5.92 18.65
C GLY A 190 13.01 -6.27 17.58
N GLY A 191 11.84 -6.71 18.03
CA GLY A 191 10.68 -7.03 17.22
C GLY A 191 9.60 -5.96 17.35
N LEU A 192 8.81 -5.82 16.29
CA LEU A 192 7.63 -4.99 16.25
C LEU A 192 6.40 -5.88 16.17
N ASP A 193 5.48 -5.71 17.13
CA ASP A 193 4.18 -6.37 17.11
C ASP A 193 3.05 -5.36 17.03
N ILE A 194 2.20 -5.52 16.01
CA ILE A 194 1.12 -4.57 15.72
C ILE A 194 -0.19 -5.17 16.23
N ALA A 195 -0.79 -4.53 17.23
CA ALA A 195 -2.09 -4.97 17.75
C ALA A 195 -3.22 -4.83 16.71
N ALA A 196 -4.19 -5.73 16.77
CA ALA A 196 -5.39 -5.73 15.92
C ALA A 196 -6.41 -4.66 16.34
N VAL A 197 -6.00 -3.39 16.39
CA VAL A 197 -6.83 -2.27 16.83
C VAL A 197 -7.06 -1.31 15.66
N GLY A 198 -8.33 -1.08 15.31
CA GLY A 198 -8.71 -0.17 14.23
C GLY A 198 -8.01 -0.51 12.90
N THR A 199 -7.33 0.47 12.31
CA THR A 199 -6.57 0.33 11.05
C THR A 199 -5.08 0.08 11.30
N ASN A 200 -4.67 -0.37 12.49
CA ASN A 200 -3.25 -0.43 12.84
C ASN A 200 -2.39 -1.32 11.95
N ARG A 201 -2.98 -2.36 11.34
CA ARG A 201 -2.29 -3.28 10.44
C ARG A 201 -2.46 -2.91 8.97
N ARG A 202 -2.91 -1.70 8.66
CA ARG A 202 -3.16 -1.24 7.30
C ARG A 202 -2.30 -0.03 6.98
N VAL A 203 -1.71 -0.05 5.80
CA VAL A 203 -1.07 1.11 5.19
C VAL A 203 -1.87 1.42 3.92
N ASP A 204 -2.73 2.43 4.02
CA ASP A 204 -3.74 2.73 3.01
C ASP A 204 -3.38 3.96 2.17
N GLY A 205 -3.77 3.95 0.89
CA GLY A 205 -3.64 5.11 0.01
C GLY A 205 -2.19 5.46 -0.30
N LEU A 206 -1.34 4.45 -0.48
CA LEU A 206 0.02 4.62 -0.97
C LEU A 206 -0.03 5.00 -2.47
N PRO A 207 0.73 6.00 -2.93
CA PRO A 207 0.71 6.39 -4.35
C PRO A 207 1.20 5.29 -5.28
N LEU A 208 0.48 5.03 -6.37
CA LEU A 208 0.93 4.19 -7.48
C LEU A 208 0.28 4.71 -8.75
N VAL A 209 1.04 5.43 -9.59
CA VAL A 209 0.50 6.06 -10.80
C VAL A 209 0.89 5.24 -12.00
N GLY A 210 -0.09 4.83 -12.79
CA GLY A 210 0.15 4.12 -14.04
C GLY A 210 -1.14 3.60 -14.66
N ALA A 211 -0.98 2.65 -15.57
CA ALA A 211 -2.08 1.86 -16.12
C ALA A 211 -1.73 0.38 -16.00
N PHE A 212 -2.74 -0.39 -15.65
CA PHE A 212 -2.71 -1.84 -15.66
C PHE A 212 -3.15 -2.32 -17.04
N GLU A 213 -2.25 -3.04 -17.69
CA GLU A 213 -2.43 -3.72 -18.97
C GLU A 213 -1.79 -5.10 -18.89
N ASP A 214 -2.05 -5.97 -19.88
CA ASP A 214 -1.39 -7.26 -19.92
C ASP A 214 0.13 -7.12 -19.98
N GLY A 215 0.81 -7.85 -19.10
CA GLY A 215 2.27 -7.82 -18.99
C GLY A 215 2.84 -6.63 -18.21
N THR A 216 1.99 -5.78 -17.61
CA THR A 216 2.43 -4.75 -16.66
C THR A 216 3.24 -5.38 -15.52
N ALA A 217 4.30 -4.70 -15.08
CA ALA A 217 5.07 -5.09 -13.91
C ALA A 217 4.92 -4.06 -12.79
N VAL A 218 4.64 -4.53 -11.58
CA VAL A 218 4.51 -3.72 -10.38
C VAL A 218 5.58 -4.11 -9.37
N VAL A 219 6.31 -3.12 -8.86
CA VAL A 219 7.28 -3.32 -7.77
C VAL A 219 6.87 -2.46 -6.58
N ILE A 220 6.79 -3.06 -5.41
CA ILE A 220 6.59 -2.35 -4.14
C ILE A 220 7.88 -2.43 -3.34
N ALA A 221 8.49 -1.27 -3.08
CA ALA A 221 9.74 -1.17 -2.36
C ALA A 221 9.49 -0.73 -0.90
N VAL A 222 10.11 -1.43 0.06
CA VAL A 222 10.11 -1.08 1.48
C VAL A 222 11.26 -0.14 1.79
N ARG A 223 11.04 0.84 2.68
CA ARG A 223 12.04 1.83 3.09
C ARG A 223 12.34 1.76 4.58
N PRO A 224 13.31 0.94 5.01
CA PRO A 224 13.72 0.84 6.42
C PRO A 224 14.17 2.17 7.04
N SER A 225 14.66 3.13 6.23
CA SER A 225 15.03 4.45 6.72
C SER A 225 13.87 5.21 7.38
N VAL A 226 12.63 4.93 6.95
CA VAL A 226 11.43 5.58 7.49
C VAL A 226 11.01 4.96 8.83
N TRP A 227 11.42 3.72 9.09
CA TRP A 227 11.07 3.02 10.33
C TRP A 227 11.63 3.73 11.56
N PHE A 228 12.89 4.15 11.50
CA PHE A 228 13.59 4.72 12.65
C PHE A 228 13.79 6.24 12.56
N ASP A 229 13.12 6.92 11.63
CA ASP A 229 13.35 8.35 11.34
C ASP A 229 13.18 9.27 12.56
N GLN A 230 12.31 8.90 13.50
CA GLN A 230 12.04 9.67 14.73
C GLN A 230 12.55 8.96 15.99
N ALA A 231 13.42 7.96 15.86
CA ALA A 231 13.93 7.19 16.99
C ALA A 231 15.03 7.96 17.75
N GLU A 232 14.97 7.91 19.09
CA GLU A 232 16.02 8.39 19.99
C GLU A 232 16.65 7.17 20.68
N PHE A 233 17.76 6.68 20.13
CA PHE A 233 18.35 5.40 20.53
C PHE A 233 18.98 5.41 21.93
N ASP A 234 19.37 6.58 22.43
CA ASP A 234 19.84 6.79 23.81
C ASP A 234 18.73 6.63 24.86
N SER A 235 17.46 6.62 24.44
CA SER A 235 16.33 6.32 25.34
C SER A 235 16.16 4.83 25.68
N LEU A 236 16.93 3.93 25.04
CA LEU A 236 16.88 2.50 25.33
C LEU A 236 17.54 2.20 26.68
N VAL A 237 16.80 1.51 27.55
CA VAL A 237 17.22 1.25 28.94
C VAL A 237 17.40 -0.22 29.30
N LYS A 238 16.98 -1.14 28.42
CA LYS A 238 17.05 -2.59 28.66
C LYS A 238 18.05 -3.24 27.71
N LYS A 239 18.87 -4.15 28.22
CA LYS A 239 19.74 -5.02 27.42
C LYS A 239 19.07 -6.37 27.17
N ALA A 240 19.20 -6.88 25.96
CA ALA A 240 18.86 -8.25 25.62
C ALA A 240 19.99 -9.23 26.01
N PRO A 241 19.74 -10.55 26.03
CA PRO A 241 20.78 -11.55 26.29
C PRO A 241 22.00 -11.47 25.34
N SER A 242 21.80 -10.95 24.13
CA SER A 242 22.86 -10.68 23.15
C SER A 242 23.83 -9.56 23.56
N GLY A 243 23.51 -8.77 24.60
CA GLY A 243 24.24 -7.56 24.98
C GLY A 243 23.85 -6.32 24.18
N ARG A 244 22.98 -6.43 23.17
CA ARG A 244 22.40 -5.29 22.45
C ARG A 244 21.29 -4.62 23.28
N TRP A 245 21.07 -3.34 23.04
CA TRP A 245 19.94 -2.60 23.61
C TRP A 245 18.64 -3.08 22.98
N GLN A 246 17.67 -3.47 23.81
CA GLN A 246 16.41 -4.04 23.37
C GLN A 246 15.39 -2.94 23.11
N ILE A 247 14.81 -2.95 21.92
CA ILE A 247 13.60 -2.18 21.60
C ILE A 247 12.41 -2.91 22.25
N THR A 248 11.89 -2.38 23.35
CA THR A 248 10.71 -2.93 24.04
C THR A 248 9.44 -2.16 23.69
N PRO A 249 8.23 -2.74 23.86
CA PRO A 249 6.97 -2.06 23.54
C PRO A 249 6.78 -0.69 24.20
N GLU A 250 7.39 -0.47 25.37
CA GLU A 250 7.33 0.76 26.16
C GLU A 250 8.38 1.81 25.73
N SER A 251 9.37 1.41 24.93
CA SER A 251 10.45 2.30 24.50
C SER A 251 9.97 3.36 23.49
N GLN A 252 10.60 4.52 23.51
CA GLN A 252 10.36 5.57 22.51
C GLN A 252 10.70 5.06 21.10
N VAL A 253 11.79 4.31 20.96
CA VAL A 253 12.23 3.72 19.69
C VAL A 253 11.16 2.80 19.11
N HIS A 254 10.52 1.96 19.93
CA HIS A 254 9.42 1.10 19.48
C HIS A 254 8.23 1.92 18.97
N ARG A 255 7.86 3.00 19.68
CA ARG A 255 6.77 3.89 19.22
C ARG A 255 7.12 4.58 17.91
N ALA A 256 8.34 5.06 17.75
CA ALA A 256 8.83 5.64 16.50
C ALA A 256 8.76 4.61 15.37
N TRP A 257 9.24 3.39 15.61
CA TRP A 257 9.17 2.29 14.65
C TRP A 257 7.74 1.90 14.26
N PHE A 258 6.86 1.75 15.24
CA PHE A 258 5.45 1.46 15.00
C PHE A 258 4.78 2.50 14.08
N ILE A 259 5.07 3.78 14.30
CA ILE A 259 4.56 4.87 13.44
C ILE A 259 5.23 4.82 12.07
N GLY A 260 6.56 4.71 12.04
CA GLY A 260 7.38 4.74 10.84
C GLY A 260 7.08 3.59 9.88
N ALA A 261 6.97 2.35 10.37
CA ALA A 261 6.63 1.17 9.58
C ALA A 261 5.26 1.26 8.90
N ARG A 262 4.38 2.15 9.39
CA ARG A 262 3.03 2.38 8.86
C ARG A 262 2.87 3.72 8.15
N ALA A 263 3.93 4.52 8.07
CA ALA A 263 3.88 5.80 7.41
C ALA A 263 3.76 5.60 5.90
N ASN A 264 3.08 6.53 5.21
CA ASN A 264 2.93 6.46 3.76
C ASN A 264 4.27 6.49 2.98
N GLY A 265 5.36 6.92 3.63
CA GLY A 265 6.71 6.90 3.05
C GLY A 265 7.46 5.57 3.22
N ALA A 266 6.94 4.64 4.04
CA ALA A 266 7.61 3.37 4.31
C ALA A 266 7.55 2.39 3.12
N PHE A 267 6.65 2.65 2.18
CA PHE A 267 6.46 1.85 0.98
C PHE A 267 6.32 2.75 -0.24
N VAL A 268 6.93 2.37 -1.35
CA VAL A 268 6.84 3.07 -2.62
C VAL A 268 6.46 2.06 -3.69
N GLY A 269 5.48 2.40 -4.52
CA GLY A 269 5.04 1.56 -5.63
C GLY A 269 5.45 2.15 -6.96
N GLU A 270 5.94 1.30 -7.87
CA GLU A 270 6.26 1.66 -9.24
C GLU A 270 5.54 0.73 -10.22
N VAL A 271 5.01 1.31 -11.30
CA VAL A 271 4.44 0.58 -12.43
C VAL A 271 5.40 0.73 -13.60
N THR A 272 5.86 -0.38 -14.14
CA THR A 272 6.58 -0.41 -15.41
C THR A 272 5.67 -0.98 -16.49
N GLY A 273 5.70 -0.35 -17.67
CA GLY A 273 4.92 -0.80 -18.83
C GLY A 273 5.26 -2.24 -19.25
N PRO A 274 4.50 -2.82 -20.19
CA PRO A 274 4.69 -4.19 -20.64
C PRO A 274 6.15 -4.42 -21.03
N GLN A 275 6.78 -5.39 -20.38
CA GLN A 275 8.10 -5.86 -20.77
C GLN A 275 7.92 -6.61 -22.10
N VAL A 276 8.34 -5.99 -23.20
CA VAL A 276 8.45 -6.69 -24.48
C VAL A 276 9.51 -7.78 -24.27
N ARG A 277 9.07 -9.02 -24.09
CA ARG A 277 9.96 -10.18 -24.00
C ARG A 277 10.57 -10.50 -25.35
#